data_AF-A0A6B0WQ32-F1
#
_entry.id   AF-A0A6B0WQ32-F1
#
_cell.length_a   1.000
_cell.length_b   1.000
_cell.length_c   1.000
_cell.angle_alpha   90.00
_cell.angle_beta   90.00
_cell.angle_gamma   90.00
#
_symmetry.space_group_name_H-M   'P 1'
#
loop_
_entity.id
_entity.type
_entity.pdbx_description
1 polymer ?
#
loop_
_entity_poly.entity_id
_entity_poly.type
_entity_poly.pdbx_seq_one_letter_code
_entity_poly.pdbx_strand_id
1 'polypeptide(L)'
;MIRLRNVTGPSRASPKGSTADIEPASAWHRWTNDHLRKIRRGGPVRSNQAADSMAVRSAPVDAALPGLSDRAGAAVPARRAWDGSRSVPPPGPHGGDGARVAEALGVDPGSILDLSQNLNPFAPEVAAVARQHLDALRRYPDPSASTRLLADAIGVRPERLVLTNGGAAAVAAVAAEIGGRVRSEPEFGLHPRGAAGPVWRSDPHNPSGVLAAAGETADVWDEAFYPLATGRWSAGRGGVVVGSLTKVFACPGLRLGYVIADDVERFARHVPEWAVGSLGLAALAELLESADLPRWAREVASARAALADVFACRGWDVVSADAPWVLVRAPGLRERLAPEGIVVRDCAGFGMPGHVRVAVPDSLGLDRLARSLDRLSNGDSGS
;
A
#
# COMPACT_ATOMS: atom_id res chain seq x y z
N MET A 1 -21.90 -53.25 21.08
CA MET A 1 -23.03 -53.62 20.19
C MET A 1 -24.34 -53.20 20.86
N ILE A 2 -24.77 -51.94 20.69
CA ILE A 2 -26.07 -51.44 21.18
C ILE A 2 -26.60 -50.40 20.16
N ARG A 3 -27.83 -50.64 19.71
CA ARG A 3 -28.59 -49.92 18.68
C ARG A 3 -29.13 -48.58 19.18
N LEU A 4 -29.08 -47.55 18.36
CA LEU A 4 -29.91 -46.34 18.50
C LEU A 4 -31.25 -46.56 17.78
N ARG A 5 -32.36 -46.36 18.51
CA ARG A 5 -33.74 -46.38 17.98
C ARG A 5 -34.20 -44.94 17.72
N ASN A 6 -34.85 -44.75 16.57
CA ASN A 6 -35.66 -43.58 16.24
C ASN A 6 -36.93 -43.51 17.10
N VAL A 7 -37.33 -42.29 17.47
CA VAL A 7 -38.70 -41.94 17.87
C VAL A 7 -39.11 -40.68 17.12
N THR A 8 -40.34 -40.70 16.59
CA THR A 8 -40.97 -39.72 15.69
C THR A 8 -42.00 -38.84 16.42
N GLY A 9 -42.01 -37.53 16.10
CA GLY A 9 -43.18 -36.63 16.04
C GLY A 9 -43.57 -35.83 17.30
N PRO A 10 -44.30 -34.68 17.21
CA PRO A 10 -45.10 -34.23 16.07
C PRO A 10 -44.84 -32.79 15.54
N SER A 11 -45.37 -32.58 14.34
CA SER A 11 -45.50 -31.35 13.54
C SER A 11 -46.21 -30.18 14.24
N ARG A 12 -45.76 -28.94 13.97
CA ARG A 12 -46.64 -27.81 13.60
C ARG A 12 -45.90 -26.56 13.07
N ALA A 13 -46.41 -26.09 11.93
CA ALA A 13 -46.52 -24.72 11.42
C ALA A 13 -45.27 -23.91 11.03
N SER A 14 -45.06 -23.80 9.71
CA SER A 14 -44.31 -22.74 9.05
C SER A 14 -45.14 -21.45 8.95
N PRO A 15 -44.50 -20.27 9.03
CA PRO A 15 -44.91 -19.09 8.27
C PRO A 15 -43.92 -18.82 7.13
N LYS A 16 -44.45 -18.70 5.92
CA LYS A 16 -43.77 -18.20 4.72
C LYS A 16 -43.61 -16.68 4.80
N GLY A 17 -42.47 -16.19 4.31
CA GLY A 17 -42.41 -14.98 3.48
C GLY A 17 -41.85 -13.70 4.11
N SER A 18 -40.56 -13.44 3.90
CA SER A 18 -40.11 -12.31 3.06
C SER A 18 -38.60 -12.45 2.80
N THR A 19 -38.24 -13.11 1.71
CA THR A 19 -36.91 -12.96 1.11
C THR A 19 -36.92 -11.61 0.39
N ALA A 20 -36.30 -10.60 0.99
CA ALA A 20 -35.91 -9.42 0.24
C ALA A 20 -34.77 -9.86 -0.69
N ASP A 21 -35.05 -9.86 -1.99
CA ASP A 21 -34.08 -10.10 -3.04
C ASP A 21 -32.92 -9.10 -2.89
N ILE A 22 -31.75 -9.62 -2.51
CA ILE A 22 -30.50 -8.89 -2.62
C ILE A 22 -30.15 -8.88 -4.12
N GLU A 23 -30.30 -7.72 -4.76
CA GLU A 23 -29.89 -7.56 -6.16
C GLU A 23 -28.41 -7.96 -6.35
N PRO A 24 -28.07 -8.68 -7.43
CA PRO A 24 -26.69 -9.02 -7.72
C PRO A 24 -25.87 -7.77 -8.08
N ALA A 25 -24.57 -7.81 -7.75
CA ALA A 25 -23.52 -6.79 -7.90
C ALA A 25 -23.38 -6.10 -9.30
N SER A 26 -24.25 -6.40 -10.25
CA SER A 26 -24.38 -5.77 -11.56
C SER A 26 -25.16 -4.43 -11.54
N ALA A 27 -26.00 -4.18 -10.53
CA ALA A 27 -26.70 -2.90 -10.37
C ALA A 27 -25.77 -1.80 -9.81
N TRP A 28 -24.87 -2.18 -8.89
CA TRP A 28 -23.84 -1.31 -8.31
C TRP A 28 -22.88 -0.74 -9.37
N HIS A 29 -22.39 -1.57 -10.30
CA HIS A 29 -21.52 -1.13 -11.40
C HIS A 29 -22.18 -0.15 -12.37
N ARG A 30 -23.51 -0.18 -12.52
CA ARG A 30 -24.25 0.74 -13.40
C ARG A 30 -24.55 2.07 -12.70
N TRP A 31 -24.79 2.06 -11.39
CA TRP A 31 -25.13 3.27 -10.62
C TRP A 31 -23.92 4.20 -10.39
N THR A 32 -22.76 3.67 -10.00
CA THR A 32 -21.52 4.47 -9.80
C THR A 32 -21.04 5.14 -11.09
N ASN A 33 -21.09 4.42 -12.21
CA ASN A 33 -20.75 4.98 -13.52
C ASN A 33 -21.67 6.13 -13.96
N ASP A 34 -22.96 6.06 -13.64
CA ASP A 34 -23.93 7.08 -14.05
C ASP A 34 -23.87 8.34 -13.15
N HIS A 35 -23.52 8.18 -11.88
CA HIS A 35 -23.34 9.30 -10.94
C HIS A 35 -22.04 10.08 -11.21
N LEU A 36 -20.92 9.38 -11.46
CA LEU A 36 -19.63 9.99 -11.81
C LEU A 36 -19.67 10.67 -13.20
N ARG A 37 -20.45 10.14 -14.15
CA ARG A 37 -20.73 10.79 -15.44
C ARG A 37 -21.57 12.07 -15.31
N LYS A 38 -22.45 12.17 -14.31
CA LYS A 38 -23.28 13.38 -14.05
C LYS A 38 -22.45 14.53 -13.48
N ILE A 39 -21.45 14.24 -12.65
CA ILE A 39 -20.49 15.25 -12.15
C ILE A 39 -19.70 15.89 -13.32
N ARG A 40 -19.43 15.11 -14.37
CA ARG A 40 -18.76 15.57 -15.60
C ARG A 40 -19.61 16.51 -16.48
N ARG A 41 -20.93 16.66 -16.23
CA ARG A 41 -21.87 17.46 -17.04
C ARG A 41 -22.29 18.79 -16.41
N GLY A 42 -21.74 19.17 -15.26
CA GLY A 42 -21.91 20.52 -14.71
C GLY A 42 -21.21 21.55 -15.61
N GLY A 43 -21.99 22.27 -16.43
CA GLY A 43 -21.49 23.29 -17.34
C GLY A 43 -20.78 24.46 -16.64
N PRO A 44 -20.04 25.30 -17.40
CA PRO A 44 -19.12 26.28 -16.84
C PRO A 44 -19.86 27.37 -16.05
N VAL A 45 -19.40 27.60 -14.81
CA VAL A 45 -19.75 28.78 -14.02
C VAL A 45 -19.15 30.00 -14.73
N ARG A 46 -20.02 30.90 -15.20
CA ARG A 46 -19.60 32.19 -15.77
C ARG A 46 -19.01 33.06 -14.66
N SER A 47 -17.70 33.28 -14.68
CA SER A 47 -17.07 34.36 -13.91
C SER A 47 -17.07 35.65 -14.73
N ASN A 48 -17.52 36.73 -14.09
CA ASN A 48 -17.64 38.06 -14.67
C ASN A 48 -16.25 38.71 -14.76
N GLN A 49 -15.91 39.31 -15.91
CA GLN A 49 -14.69 40.09 -16.10
C GLN A 49 -14.81 41.47 -15.46
N ALA A 50 -13.76 41.91 -14.76
CA ALA A 50 -13.20 43.27 -14.82
C ALA A 50 -11.92 43.34 -13.97
N ALA A 51 -10.76 43.55 -14.61
CA ALA A 51 -9.66 44.40 -14.14
C ALA A 51 -8.41 44.22 -15.01
N ASP A 52 -8.22 45.21 -15.89
CA ASP A 52 -6.99 45.89 -16.30
C ASP A 52 -5.68 45.16 -16.60
N SER A 53 -5.29 45.41 -17.85
CA SER A 53 -4.01 45.32 -18.53
C SER A 53 -2.74 45.53 -17.70
N MET A 54 -1.83 44.56 -17.79
CA MET A 54 -0.40 44.82 -17.91
C MET A 54 0.19 43.86 -18.95
N ALA A 55 0.63 44.42 -20.08
CA ALA A 55 1.26 43.68 -21.16
C ALA A 55 2.68 43.24 -20.76
N VAL A 56 2.87 41.95 -20.52
CA VAL A 56 4.19 41.31 -20.51
C VAL A 56 4.41 40.71 -21.89
N ARG A 57 5.44 41.22 -22.59
CA ARG A 57 5.84 40.78 -23.92
C ARG A 57 6.20 39.29 -23.90
N SER A 58 5.49 38.49 -24.68
CA SER A 58 5.83 37.09 -24.95
C SER A 58 7.00 37.01 -25.94
N ALA A 59 8.07 36.33 -25.54
CA ALA A 59 9.06 35.81 -26.48
C ALA A 59 8.52 34.49 -27.10
N PRO A 60 8.78 34.21 -28.39
CA PRO A 60 8.33 32.97 -29.00
C PRO A 60 9.13 31.79 -28.42
N VAL A 61 8.43 30.82 -27.82
CA VAL A 61 9.01 29.56 -27.35
C VAL A 61 9.00 28.57 -28.53
N ASP A 62 9.82 28.87 -29.54
CA ASP A 62 10.19 27.90 -30.58
C ASP A 62 11.65 27.47 -30.35
N ALA A 63 11.82 26.70 -29.29
CA ALA A 63 12.99 25.83 -29.14
C ALA A 63 12.45 24.45 -28.77
N ALA A 64 12.33 23.59 -29.78
CA ALA A 64 11.94 22.21 -29.62
C ALA A 64 12.85 21.55 -28.57
N LEU A 65 12.28 21.23 -27.41
CA LEU A 65 12.91 20.32 -26.47
C LEU A 65 12.98 18.95 -27.18
N PRO A 66 14.17 18.31 -27.27
CA PRO A 66 14.27 16.99 -27.88
C PRO A 66 13.33 16.02 -27.18
N GLY A 67 12.58 15.26 -27.99
CA GLY A 67 11.45 14.44 -27.55
C GLY A 67 11.82 13.44 -26.47
N LEU A 68 11.06 13.45 -25.38
CA LEU A 68 11.07 12.41 -24.35
C LEU A 68 10.50 11.07 -24.85
N SER A 69 10.20 10.92 -26.14
CA SER A 69 9.71 9.68 -26.76
C SER A 69 10.82 8.70 -27.18
N ASP A 70 12.08 9.15 -27.29
CA ASP A 70 13.16 8.32 -27.85
C ASP A 70 13.90 7.44 -26.81
N ARG A 71 13.48 7.47 -25.54
CA ARG A 71 14.08 6.64 -24.47
C ARG A 71 13.30 5.36 -24.13
N ALA A 72 12.27 5.02 -24.91
CA ALA A 72 11.50 3.79 -24.72
C ALA A 72 12.21 2.52 -25.25
N GLY A 73 13.44 2.64 -25.79
CA GLY A 73 14.21 1.50 -26.31
C GLY A 73 15.72 1.55 -25.99
N ALA A 74 16.17 2.42 -25.08
CA ALA A 74 17.57 2.45 -24.70
C ALA A 74 17.91 1.20 -23.88
N ALA A 75 18.79 0.35 -24.41
CA ALA A 75 19.35 -0.79 -23.70
C ALA A 75 19.85 -0.33 -22.32
N VAL A 76 19.40 -1.01 -21.27
CA VAL A 76 19.94 -0.84 -19.91
C VAL A 76 21.46 -1.03 -20.03
N PRO A 77 22.29 -0.02 -19.65
CA PRO A 77 23.73 -0.15 -19.77
C PRO A 77 24.18 -1.43 -19.06
N ALA A 78 25.04 -2.20 -19.73
CA ALA A 78 25.57 -3.44 -19.20
C ALA A 78 26.13 -3.20 -17.79
N ARG A 79 25.64 -4.00 -16.83
CA ARG A 79 26.00 -3.89 -15.41
C ARG A 79 27.53 -3.91 -15.29
N ARG A 80 28.12 -2.86 -14.70
CA ARG A 80 29.46 -2.99 -14.14
C ARG A 80 29.34 -3.98 -12.98
N ALA A 81 30.15 -5.04 -13.01
CA ALA A 81 30.27 -5.92 -11.86
C ALA A 81 30.71 -5.08 -10.65
N TRP A 82 30.04 -5.28 -9.52
CA TRP A 82 30.43 -4.67 -8.25
C TRP A 82 31.87 -5.08 -7.92
N ASP A 83 32.77 -4.11 -7.81
CA ASP A 83 34.20 -4.35 -7.60
C ASP A 83 34.57 -4.59 -6.12
N GLY A 84 33.57 -4.62 -5.23
CA GLY A 84 33.76 -4.81 -3.78
C GLY A 84 34.43 -3.64 -3.07
N SER A 85 34.73 -2.54 -3.77
CA SER A 85 35.49 -1.41 -3.21
C SER A 85 34.67 -0.51 -2.28
N ARG A 86 33.34 -0.56 -2.39
CA ARG A 86 32.39 0.20 -1.55
C ARG A 86 31.61 -0.77 -0.67
N SER A 87 31.20 -0.32 0.52
CA SER A 87 30.37 -1.15 1.42
C SER A 87 28.89 -0.95 1.12
N VAL A 88 28.10 -2.02 1.22
CA VAL A 88 26.63 -1.92 1.22
C VAL A 88 26.23 -1.10 2.45
N PRO A 89 25.42 -0.03 2.31
CA PRO A 89 25.02 0.76 3.47
C PRO A 89 24.24 -0.10 4.46
N PRO A 90 24.32 0.19 5.77
CA PRO A 90 23.51 -0.52 6.76
C PRO A 90 22.00 -0.32 6.47
N PRO A 91 21.13 -1.26 6.88
CA PRO A 91 19.69 -1.12 6.70
C PRO A 91 19.17 0.13 7.40
N GLY A 92 18.24 0.83 6.74
CA GLY A 92 17.54 1.97 7.33
C GLY A 92 16.58 1.55 8.46
N PRO A 93 16.02 2.51 9.22
CA PRO A 93 14.99 2.23 10.21
C PRO A 93 13.69 1.67 9.58
N HIS A 94 13.47 1.92 8.28
CA HIS A 94 12.38 1.38 7.49
C HIS A 94 12.92 0.78 6.17
N GLY A 95 12.09 0.03 5.45
CA GLY A 95 12.42 -0.37 4.08
C GLY A 95 12.45 0.83 3.12
N GLY A 96 12.95 0.62 1.91
CA GLY A 96 13.18 1.68 0.93
C GLY A 96 14.63 2.09 0.74
N ASP A 97 15.55 1.20 1.05
CA ASP A 97 16.98 1.48 0.95
C ASP A 97 17.48 1.44 -0.51
N GLY A 98 16.62 1.16 -1.50
CA GLY A 98 16.99 0.98 -2.90
C GLY A 98 17.84 2.11 -3.47
N ALA A 99 17.47 3.37 -3.25
CA ALA A 99 18.25 4.53 -3.74
C ALA A 99 19.63 4.62 -3.10
N ARG A 100 19.74 4.36 -1.78
CA ARG A 100 21.02 4.37 -1.05
C ARG A 100 21.93 3.22 -1.49
N VAL A 101 21.34 2.04 -1.72
CA VAL A 101 22.07 0.89 -2.27
C VAL A 101 22.52 1.20 -3.70
N ALA A 102 21.66 1.78 -4.55
CA ALA A 102 22.04 2.17 -5.91
C ALA A 102 23.23 3.13 -5.94
N GLU A 103 23.20 4.16 -5.09
CA GLU A 103 24.27 5.13 -4.93
C GLU A 103 25.59 4.46 -4.51
N ALA A 104 25.53 3.58 -3.49
CA ALA A 104 26.69 2.82 -3.05
C ALA A 104 27.25 1.96 -4.17
N LEU A 105 26.37 1.28 -4.93
CA LEU A 105 26.70 0.46 -6.10
C LEU A 105 27.20 1.25 -7.32
N GLY A 106 26.97 2.57 -7.37
CA GLY A 106 27.24 3.38 -8.55
C GLY A 106 26.38 2.98 -9.75
N VAL A 107 25.15 2.51 -9.52
CA VAL A 107 24.20 2.08 -10.57
C VAL A 107 22.97 2.98 -10.59
N ASP A 108 22.20 2.90 -11.68
CA ASP A 108 20.92 3.60 -11.80
C ASP A 108 19.93 3.11 -10.72
N PRO A 109 19.25 4.02 -9.98
CA PRO A 109 18.27 3.64 -8.96
C PRO A 109 17.10 2.81 -9.52
N GLY A 110 16.69 3.04 -10.76
CA GLY A 110 15.64 2.26 -11.43
C GLY A 110 16.06 0.83 -11.77
N SER A 111 17.37 0.53 -11.73
CA SER A 111 17.89 -0.83 -11.91
C SER A 111 17.84 -1.68 -10.63
N ILE A 112 17.52 -1.09 -9.48
CA ILE A 112 17.37 -1.81 -8.21
C ILE A 112 16.00 -2.47 -8.13
N LEU A 113 15.99 -3.76 -7.78
CA LEU A 113 14.79 -4.45 -7.37
C LEU A 113 14.64 -4.27 -5.85
N ASP A 114 13.85 -3.28 -5.42
CA ASP A 114 13.65 -2.99 -4.01
C ASP A 114 12.45 -3.78 -3.43
N LEU A 115 12.75 -4.97 -2.90
CA LEU A 115 11.81 -5.84 -2.18
C LEU A 115 11.76 -5.54 -0.68
N SER A 116 12.39 -4.45 -0.23
CA SER A 116 12.29 -4.01 1.17
C SER A 116 11.03 -3.17 1.42
N GLN A 117 10.42 -2.66 0.34
CA GLN A 117 9.14 -1.94 0.35
C GLN A 117 8.01 -2.84 -0.13
N ASN A 118 6.97 -2.99 0.70
CA ASN A 118 5.77 -3.71 0.28
C ASN A 118 4.83 -2.73 -0.44
N LEU A 119 4.54 -2.99 -1.71
CA LEU A 119 3.57 -2.27 -2.55
C LEU A 119 2.77 -3.31 -3.33
N ASN A 120 1.63 -2.91 -3.89
CA ASN A 120 0.86 -3.76 -4.80
C ASN A 120 1.57 -3.85 -6.17
N PRO A 121 2.10 -5.01 -6.59
CA PRO A 121 2.75 -5.15 -7.90
C PRO A 121 1.75 -5.15 -9.07
N PHE A 122 0.44 -5.23 -8.78
CA PHE A 122 -0.63 -5.25 -9.78
C PHE A 122 -1.40 -3.92 -9.85
N ALA A 123 -0.92 -2.89 -9.14
CA ALA A 123 -1.47 -1.55 -9.20
C ALA A 123 -1.34 -0.94 -10.61
N PRO A 124 -2.17 0.06 -10.97
CA PRO A 124 -2.02 0.78 -12.23
C PRO A 124 -0.68 1.53 -12.29
N GLU A 125 -0.27 1.88 -13.52
CA GLU A 125 0.87 2.77 -13.77
C GLU A 125 0.62 4.18 -13.22
N VAL A 126 0.95 4.40 -11.95
CA VAL A 126 0.71 5.67 -11.23
C VAL A 126 1.30 6.87 -11.95
N ALA A 127 2.43 6.71 -12.64
CA ALA A 127 3.03 7.80 -13.41
C ALA A 127 2.11 8.25 -14.55
N ALA A 128 1.41 7.33 -15.22
CA ALA A 128 0.46 7.66 -16.28
C ALA A 128 -0.76 8.40 -15.72
N VAL A 129 -1.28 7.97 -14.55
CA VAL A 129 -2.35 8.69 -13.83
C VAL A 129 -1.88 10.09 -13.44
N ALA A 130 -0.75 10.22 -12.75
CA ALA A 130 -0.24 11.50 -12.26
C ALA A 130 0.01 12.51 -13.40
N ARG A 131 0.48 12.05 -14.57
CA ARG A 131 0.71 12.92 -15.74
C ARG A 131 -0.56 13.64 -16.21
N GLN A 132 -1.73 13.02 -16.06
CA GLN A 132 -3.01 13.64 -16.45
C GLN A 132 -3.42 14.79 -15.52
N HIS A 133 -2.84 14.86 -14.32
CA HIS A 133 -3.23 15.80 -13.26
C HIS A 133 -2.15 16.81 -12.90
N LEU A 134 -1.10 16.97 -13.71
CA LEU A 134 0.02 17.89 -13.43
C LEU A 134 -0.43 19.35 -13.28
N ASP A 135 -1.54 19.74 -13.92
CA ASP A 135 -2.12 21.08 -13.80
C ASP A 135 -2.56 21.43 -12.36
N ALA A 136 -2.81 20.41 -11.52
CA ALA A 136 -3.19 20.58 -10.12
C ALA A 136 -2.04 21.15 -9.26
N LEU A 137 -0.79 21.03 -9.70
CA LEU A 137 0.39 21.52 -8.96
C LEU A 137 0.38 23.04 -8.73
N ARG A 138 -0.40 23.80 -9.51
CA ARG A 138 -0.51 25.26 -9.38
C ARG A 138 -1.57 25.71 -8.38
N ARG A 139 -2.34 24.79 -7.80
CA ARG A 139 -3.49 25.10 -6.93
C ARG A 139 -3.20 24.65 -5.51
N TYR A 140 -3.65 25.42 -4.52
CA TYR A 140 -3.70 24.95 -3.14
C TYR A 140 -4.61 23.72 -3.05
N PRO A 141 -4.26 22.73 -2.21
CA PRO A 141 -5.07 21.54 -2.05
C PRO A 141 -6.38 21.83 -1.32
N ASP A 142 -7.46 21.20 -1.79
CA ASP A 142 -8.75 21.09 -1.11
C ASP A 142 -9.12 19.60 -1.03
N PRO A 143 -9.06 18.97 0.15
CA PRO A 143 -9.32 17.54 0.29
C PRO A 143 -10.81 17.19 0.25
N SER A 144 -11.73 18.17 0.29
CA SER A 144 -13.16 17.92 0.55
C SER A 144 -13.78 16.93 -0.44
N ALA A 145 -13.50 17.08 -1.73
CA ALA A 145 -14.02 16.16 -2.76
C ALA A 145 -13.37 14.77 -2.65
N SER A 146 -12.04 14.72 -2.46
CA SER A 146 -11.27 13.49 -2.33
C SER A 146 -11.65 12.69 -1.07
N THR A 147 -11.94 13.37 0.04
CA THR A 147 -12.44 12.77 1.29
C THR A 147 -13.78 12.07 1.05
N ARG A 148 -14.73 12.72 0.38
CA ARG A 148 -16.02 12.11 0.02
C ARG A 148 -15.85 10.89 -0.88
N LEU A 149 -15.03 11.01 -1.92
CA LEU A 149 -14.76 9.90 -2.84
C LEU A 149 -14.18 8.68 -2.12
N LEU A 150 -13.21 8.89 -1.22
CA LEU A 150 -12.64 7.79 -0.44
C LEU A 150 -13.63 7.22 0.56
N ALA A 151 -14.39 8.07 1.26
CA ALA A 151 -15.41 7.63 2.21
C ALA A 151 -16.47 6.76 1.52
N ASP A 152 -16.94 7.16 0.33
CA ASP A 152 -17.87 6.40 -0.49
C ASP A 152 -17.27 5.07 -0.93
N ALA A 153 -16.01 5.05 -1.39
CA ALA A 153 -15.32 3.83 -1.80
C ALA A 153 -15.14 2.82 -0.65
N ILE A 154 -14.90 3.31 0.56
CA ILE A 154 -14.74 2.49 1.77
C ILE A 154 -16.11 2.07 2.35
N GLY A 155 -17.17 2.84 2.10
CA GLY A 155 -18.50 2.62 2.66
C GLY A 155 -18.68 3.23 4.06
N VAL A 156 -18.07 4.39 4.31
CA VAL A 156 -18.24 5.16 5.56
C VAL A 156 -18.79 6.54 5.27
N ARG A 157 -19.38 7.19 6.29
CA ARG A 157 -19.79 8.59 6.18
C ARG A 157 -18.55 9.50 6.03
N PRO A 158 -18.57 10.54 5.20
CA PRO A 158 -17.44 11.46 5.03
C PRO A 158 -16.97 12.11 6.33
N GLU A 159 -17.88 12.35 7.28
CA GLU A 159 -17.59 12.95 8.59
C GLU A 159 -16.83 12.00 9.53
N ARG A 160 -16.65 10.73 9.14
CA ARG A 160 -15.83 9.76 9.86
C ARG A 160 -14.42 9.64 9.29
N LEU A 161 -14.07 10.36 8.22
CA LEU A 161 -12.81 10.19 7.50
C LEU A 161 -12.05 11.50 7.37
N VAL A 162 -10.75 11.46 7.67
CA VAL A 162 -9.81 12.55 7.34
C VAL A 162 -8.65 12.00 6.53
N LEU A 163 -8.30 12.68 5.44
CA LEU A 163 -7.13 12.36 4.63
C LEU A 163 -5.85 12.85 5.31
N THR A 164 -4.78 12.08 5.15
CA THR A 164 -3.46 12.39 5.73
C THR A 164 -2.36 12.21 4.70
N ASN A 165 -1.20 12.82 4.95
CA ASN A 165 -0.01 12.78 4.08
C ASN A 165 0.71 11.41 4.12
N GLY A 166 -0.04 10.35 3.83
CA GLY A 166 0.36 8.96 3.92
C GLY A 166 0.03 8.35 5.29
N GLY A 167 0.06 7.01 5.38
CA GLY A 167 -0.29 6.30 6.60
C GLY A 167 0.59 6.65 7.80
N ALA A 168 1.84 7.07 7.58
CA ALA A 168 2.72 7.55 8.65
C ALA A 168 2.17 8.83 9.33
N ALA A 169 1.57 9.75 8.56
CA ALA A 169 0.92 10.93 9.12
C ALA A 169 -0.38 10.57 9.84
N ALA A 170 -1.12 9.54 9.37
CA ALA A 170 -2.27 9.00 10.09
C ALA A 170 -1.86 8.43 11.46
N VAL A 171 -0.81 7.61 11.51
CA VAL A 171 -0.25 7.08 12.75
C VAL A 171 0.17 8.22 13.68
N ALA A 172 0.91 9.21 13.17
CA ALA A 172 1.36 10.35 13.98
C ALA A 172 0.19 11.16 14.55
N ALA A 173 -0.83 11.47 13.74
CA ALA A 173 -2.00 12.24 14.19
C ALA A 173 -2.80 11.50 15.27
N VAL A 174 -3.02 10.20 15.10
CA VAL A 174 -3.74 9.40 16.11
C VAL A 174 -2.88 9.25 17.37
N ALA A 175 -1.59 8.97 17.26
CA ALA A 175 -0.70 8.82 18.41
C ALA A 175 -0.53 10.13 19.19
N ALA A 176 -0.53 11.29 18.53
CA ALA A 176 -0.47 12.59 19.19
C ALA A 176 -1.72 12.86 20.05
N GLU A 177 -2.88 12.37 19.64
CA GLU A 177 -4.15 12.59 20.33
C GLU A 177 -4.43 11.61 21.46
N ILE A 178 -4.19 10.31 21.24
CA ILE A 178 -4.56 9.26 22.21
C ILE A 178 -3.36 8.47 22.76
N GLY A 179 -2.15 8.74 22.30
CA GLY A 179 -0.97 7.95 22.64
C GLY A 179 -1.17 6.48 22.26
N GLY A 180 -0.64 5.59 23.09
CA GLY A 180 -0.94 4.17 23.02
C GLY A 180 0.27 3.28 23.25
N ARG A 181 0.01 1.98 23.10
CA ARG A 181 0.99 0.91 23.24
C ARG A 181 0.72 -0.19 22.22
N VAL A 182 1.73 -1.00 21.92
CA VAL A 182 1.55 -2.26 21.22
C VAL A 182 1.35 -3.39 22.24
N ARG A 183 0.62 -4.45 21.88
CA ARG A 183 0.36 -5.57 22.81
C ARG A 183 1.63 -6.39 23.10
N SER A 184 2.44 -6.59 22.07
CA SER A 184 3.69 -7.35 22.11
C SER A 184 4.55 -6.94 20.93
N GLU A 185 5.87 -7.00 21.10
CA GLU A 185 6.80 -6.93 19.97
C GLU A 185 6.92 -8.32 19.31
N PRO A 186 7.26 -8.39 18.01
CA PRO A 186 7.48 -7.27 17.09
C PRO A 186 6.16 -6.59 16.68
N GLU A 187 6.19 -5.29 16.35
CA GLU A 187 5.10 -4.57 15.69
C GLU A 187 5.65 -3.41 14.83
N PHE A 188 4.84 -2.78 13.97
CA PHE A 188 5.25 -1.68 13.12
C PHE A 188 5.90 -0.54 13.91
N GLY A 189 7.13 -0.19 13.56
CA GLY A 189 7.98 0.70 14.36
C GLY A 189 7.46 2.14 14.56
N LEU A 190 6.44 2.59 13.82
CA LEU A 190 5.83 3.91 14.03
C LEU A 190 4.70 3.91 15.06
N HIS A 191 4.18 2.75 15.48
CA HIS A 191 3.18 2.69 16.54
C HIS A 191 3.78 3.18 17.89
N PRO A 192 2.98 3.74 18.80
CA PRO A 192 3.49 4.21 20.09
C PRO A 192 3.85 3.04 21.02
N ARG A 193 4.93 3.21 21.82
CA ARG A 193 5.40 2.27 22.85
C ARG A 193 5.22 2.83 24.26
N GLY A 194 4.05 3.40 24.56
CA GLY A 194 3.72 3.89 25.89
C GLY A 194 3.54 2.74 26.89
N ALA A 195 3.68 3.04 28.19
CA ALA A 195 3.44 2.07 29.26
C ALA A 195 1.95 1.74 29.46
N ALA A 196 1.06 2.62 29.02
CA ALA A 196 -0.39 2.51 29.12
C ALA A 196 -1.06 3.18 27.90
N GLY A 197 -2.40 3.18 27.86
CA GLY A 197 -3.18 3.78 26.77
C GLY A 197 -3.74 2.75 25.77
N PRO A 198 -4.32 3.23 24.66
CA PRO A 198 -4.96 2.38 23.66
C PRO A 198 -3.99 1.37 23.05
N VAL A 199 -4.49 0.18 22.74
CA VAL A 199 -3.74 -0.88 22.09
C VAL A 199 -3.77 -0.68 20.57
N TRP A 200 -2.59 -0.52 20.00
CA TRP A 200 -2.35 -0.46 18.57
C TRP A 200 -2.01 -1.83 18.02
N ARG A 201 -2.48 -2.09 16.80
CA ARG A 201 -2.16 -3.31 16.08
C ARG A 201 -2.22 -3.11 14.58
N SER A 202 -1.22 -3.57 13.86
CA SER A 202 -1.33 -3.70 12.39
C SER A 202 -2.13 -4.94 11.99
N ASP A 203 -2.95 -4.80 10.96
CA ASP A 203 -3.74 -5.89 10.40
C ASP A 203 -3.75 -5.86 8.86
N PRO A 204 -3.08 -6.80 8.18
CA PRO A 204 -2.25 -7.86 8.74
C PRO A 204 -1.06 -7.33 9.55
N HIS A 205 -0.65 -8.14 10.53
CA HIS A 205 0.44 -7.82 11.45
C HIS A 205 1.79 -7.62 10.73
N ASN A 206 2.60 -6.67 11.20
CA ASN A 206 3.90 -6.33 10.65
C ASN A 206 5.00 -6.57 11.69
N PRO A 207 5.92 -7.54 11.48
CA PRO A 207 6.32 -8.10 10.18
C PRO A 207 5.74 -9.48 9.83
N SER A 208 5.00 -10.16 10.70
CA SER A 208 4.62 -11.58 10.45
C SER A 208 3.69 -11.79 9.25
N GLY A 209 2.92 -10.77 8.87
CA GLY A 209 1.97 -10.79 7.76
C GLY A 209 0.64 -11.48 8.09
N VAL A 210 0.38 -11.81 9.35
CA VAL A 210 -0.81 -12.58 9.78
C VAL A 210 -1.99 -11.66 10.04
N LEU A 211 -3.17 -11.99 9.49
CA LEU A 211 -4.43 -11.30 9.78
C LEU A 211 -4.90 -11.54 11.22
N ALA A 212 -5.60 -10.56 11.76
CA ALA A 212 -6.31 -10.66 13.03
C ALA A 212 -7.31 -11.81 13.05
N ALA A 213 -7.28 -12.60 14.12
CA ALA A 213 -8.35 -13.56 14.38
C ALA A 213 -9.69 -12.83 14.62
N ALA A 214 -10.81 -13.48 14.33
CA ALA A 214 -12.14 -12.86 14.36
C ALA A 214 -12.54 -12.26 15.73
N GLY A 215 -12.01 -12.79 16.84
CA GLY A 215 -12.27 -12.31 18.21
C GLY A 215 -11.20 -11.38 18.77
N GLU A 216 -10.17 -11.05 17.99
CA GLU A 216 -9.07 -10.22 18.47
C GLU A 216 -9.44 -8.74 18.41
N THR A 217 -9.04 -8.00 19.45
CA THR A 217 -9.42 -6.61 19.65
C THR A 217 -8.19 -5.70 19.76
N ALA A 218 -8.34 -4.51 19.19
CA ALA A 218 -7.42 -3.38 19.31
C ALA A 218 -8.24 -2.09 19.31
N ASP A 219 -7.72 -1.06 19.96
CA ASP A 219 -8.34 0.28 19.99
C ASP A 219 -7.99 1.06 18.71
N VAL A 220 -6.80 0.81 18.16
CA VAL A 220 -6.33 1.37 16.89
C VAL A 220 -5.87 0.26 15.96
N TRP A 221 -6.51 0.16 14.80
CA TRP A 221 -6.15 -0.77 13.73
C TRP A 221 -5.36 -0.05 12.65
N ASP A 222 -4.14 -0.52 12.37
CA ASP A 222 -3.36 -0.11 11.21
C ASP A 222 -3.60 -1.08 10.05
N GLU A 223 -4.46 -0.65 9.14
CA GLU A 223 -4.96 -1.45 8.02
C GLU A 223 -4.25 -1.11 6.71
N ALA A 224 -3.00 -0.61 6.77
CA ALA A 224 -2.24 -0.23 5.58
C ALA A 224 -2.12 -1.32 4.50
N PHE A 225 -2.24 -2.60 4.88
CA PHE A 225 -2.20 -3.75 3.96
C PHE A 225 -3.48 -4.58 3.94
N TYR A 226 -4.50 -4.21 4.73
CA TYR A 226 -5.77 -4.96 4.82
C TYR A 226 -6.46 -5.16 3.46
N PRO A 227 -6.54 -4.15 2.57
CA PRO A 227 -7.19 -4.34 1.26
C PRO A 227 -6.49 -5.36 0.37
N LEU A 228 -5.15 -5.42 0.42
CA LEU A 228 -4.36 -6.37 -0.36
C LEU A 228 -4.39 -7.79 0.22
N ALA A 229 -4.60 -7.92 1.53
CA ALA A 229 -4.72 -9.23 2.18
C ALA A 229 -6.13 -9.82 2.06
N THR A 230 -7.17 -8.98 2.08
CA THR A 230 -8.57 -9.43 2.21
C THR A 230 -9.43 -9.18 0.98
N GLY A 231 -8.96 -8.34 0.05
CA GLY A 231 -9.71 -7.94 -1.14
C GLY A 231 -10.85 -6.98 -0.88
N ARG A 232 -10.87 -6.30 0.27
CA ARG A 232 -11.93 -5.37 0.65
C ARG A 232 -11.38 -4.23 1.51
N TRP A 233 -12.06 -3.09 1.48
CA TRP A 233 -11.91 -2.07 2.52
C TRP A 233 -12.54 -2.55 3.83
N SER A 234 -12.10 -1.99 4.96
CA SER A 234 -12.82 -2.13 6.22
C SER A 234 -13.57 -0.82 6.52
N ALA A 235 -14.81 -0.92 6.96
CA ALA A 235 -15.66 0.23 7.31
C ALA A 235 -15.43 0.74 8.75
N GLY A 236 -14.28 0.42 9.35
CA GLY A 236 -13.98 0.70 10.75
C GLY A 236 -14.41 -0.45 11.68
N ARG A 237 -13.43 -1.15 12.29
CA ARG A 237 -13.65 -2.32 13.16
C ARG A 237 -14.01 -1.95 14.62
N GLY A 238 -14.92 -0.99 14.79
CA GLY A 238 -15.37 -0.54 16.13
C GLY A 238 -14.33 0.25 16.93
N GLY A 239 -13.25 0.71 16.29
CA GLY A 239 -12.20 1.55 16.87
C GLY A 239 -11.66 2.55 15.84
N VAL A 240 -10.50 3.16 16.13
CA VAL A 240 -9.83 4.05 15.17
C VAL A 240 -9.12 3.19 14.13
N VAL A 241 -9.28 3.51 12.85
CA VAL A 241 -8.50 2.88 11.77
C VAL A 241 -7.55 3.90 11.19
N VAL A 242 -6.28 3.52 11.03
CA VAL A 242 -5.33 4.22 10.18
C VAL A 242 -5.10 3.38 8.92
N GLY A 243 -5.10 4.03 7.75
CA GLY A 243 -4.97 3.34 6.48
C GLY A 243 -3.99 4.01 5.54
N SER A 244 -3.55 3.26 4.53
CA SER A 244 -2.62 3.76 3.52
C SER A 244 -3.01 3.36 2.10
N LEU A 245 -3.29 4.36 1.27
CA LEU A 245 -3.52 4.17 -0.16
C LEU A 245 -2.20 4.00 -0.92
N THR A 246 -1.07 4.48 -0.36
CA THR A 246 0.25 4.34 -0.97
C THR A 246 0.64 2.90 -1.29
N LYS A 247 0.16 1.94 -0.47
CA LYS A 247 0.46 0.52 -0.59
C LYS A 247 -0.42 -0.12 -1.66
N VAL A 248 -1.72 0.14 -1.57
CA VAL A 248 -2.75 -0.41 -2.47
C VAL A 248 -2.53 0.01 -3.91
N PHE A 249 -2.17 1.27 -4.15
CA PHE A 249 -1.97 1.83 -5.49
C PHE A 249 -0.50 1.96 -5.91
N ALA A 250 0.45 1.40 -5.15
CA ALA A 250 1.88 1.53 -5.43
C ALA A 250 2.35 2.98 -5.68
N CYS A 251 1.80 3.95 -4.92
CA CYS A 251 2.06 5.37 -5.09
C CYS A 251 2.75 6.02 -3.86
N PRO A 252 3.86 5.48 -3.34
CA PRO A 252 4.49 5.99 -2.13
C PRO A 252 4.96 7.44 -2.23
N GLY A 253 5.17 7.99 -3.44
CA GLY A 253 5.47 9.40 -3.66
C GLY A 253 4.27 10.35 -3.59
N LEU A 254 3.04 9.87 -3.82
CA LEU A 254 1.82 10.70 -3.72
C LEU A 254 1.34 10.92 -2.28
N ARG A 255 1.85 10.13 -1.33
CA ARG A 255 1.61 10.29 0.11
C ARG A 255 0.12 10.35 0.47
N LEU A 256 -0.66 9.34 0.07
CA LEU A 256 -2.09 9.24 0.40
C LEU A 256 -2.35 8.26 1.55
N GLY A 257 -2.93 8.75 2.64
CA GLY A 257 -3.37 7.99 3.81
C GLY A 257 -4.67 8.54 4.37
N TYR A 258 -5.20 7.88 5.39
CA TYR A 258 -6.45 8.31 6.03
C TYR A 258 -6.55 7.81 7.47
N VAL A 259 -7.41 8.47 8.25
CA VAL A 259 -7.92 8.00 9.54
C VAL A 259 -9.44 7.85 9.43
N ILE A 260 -9.98 6.76 9.97
CA ILE A 260 -11.42 6.58 10.17
C ILE A 260 -11.71 6.50 11.67
N ALA A 261 -12.64 7.32 12.14
CA ALA A 261 -13.11 7.31 13.53
C ALA A 261 -14.52 7.92 13.63
N ASP A 262 -15.23 7.66 14.73
CA ASP A 262 -16.54 8.29 14.97
C ASP A 262 -16.43 9.78 15.24
N ASP A 263 -15.40 10.19 15.97
CA ASP A 263 -15.01 11.58 16.21
C ASP A 263 -13.70 11.88 15.47
N VAL A 264 -13.78 11.96 14.14
CA VAL A 264 -12.59 12.15 13.30
C VAL A 264 -11.97 13.55 13.47
N GLU A 265 -12.77 14.54 13.86
CA GLU A 265 -12.33 15.92 14.06
C GLU A 265 -11.24 16.02 15.14
N ARG A 266 -11.34 15.17 16.18
CA ARG A 266 -10.34 15.05 17.24
C ARG A 266 -8.95 14.75 16.68
N PHE A 267 -8.86 13.87 15.68
CA PHE A 267 -7.60 13.51 15.02
C PHE A 267 -7.22 14.50 13.92
N ALA A 268 -8.20 15.09 13.23
CA ALA A 268 -7.97 16.07 12.16
C ALA A 268 -7.21 17.30 12.65
N ARG A 269 -7.34 17.69 13.93
CA ARG A 269 -6.59 18.81 14.55
C ARG A 269 -5.08 18.60 14.58
N HIS A 270 -4.61 17.35 14.49
CA HIS A 270 -3.19 17.00 14.41
C HIS A 270 -2.69 16.84 12.97
N VAL A 271 -3.57 17.03 11.98
CA VAL A 271 -3.22 17.04 10.57
C VAL A 271 -3.01 18.50 10.15
N PRO A 272 -1.80 18.89 9.71
CA PRO A 272 -1.56 20.27 9.25
C PRO A 272 -2.48 20.67 8.11
N GLU A 273 -2.79 21.96 8.00
CA GLU A 273 -3.47 22.48 6.83
C GLU A 273 -2.67 22.15 5.56
N TRP A 274 -3.38 21.81 4.48
CA TRP A 274 -2.79 21.43 3.20
C TRP A 274 -1.82 20.22 3.26
N ALA A 275 -1.94 19.35 4.29
CA ALA A 275 -1.04 18.22 4.47
C ALA A 275 -0.97 17.29 3.25
N VAL A 276 -2.06 17.12 2.51
CA VAL A 276 -2.11 16.27 1.30
C VAL A 276 -1.91 17.13 0.06
N GLY A 277 -0.90 16.79 -0.74
CA GLY A 277 -0.59 17.53 -1.97
C GLY A 277 -1.69 17.47 -3.03
N SER A 278 -1.86 18.55 -3.78
CA SER A 278 -2.91 18.71 -4.79
C SER A 278 -2.87 17.65 -5.90
N LEU A 279 -1.69 17.19 -6.30
CA LEU A 279 -1.53 16.12 -7.28
C LEU A 279 -2.12 14.79 -6.79
N GLY A 280 -1.88 14.43 -5.53
CA GLY A 280 -2.45 13.21 -4.93
C GLY A 280 -3.97 13.29 -4.81
N LEU A 281 -4.49 14.45 -4.41
CA LEU A 281 -5.94 14.68 -4.32
C LEU A 281 -6.63 14.59 -5.70
N ALA A 282 -6.02 15.17 -6.74
CA ALA A 282 -6.55 15.15 -8.10
C ALA A 282 -6.51 13.74 -8.73
N ALA A 283 -5.43 12.98 -8.47
CA ALA A 283 -5.29 11.61 -8.97
C ALA A 283 -6.21 10.60 -8.27
N LEU A 284 -6.74 10.92 -7.08
CA LEU A 284 -7.43 9.95 -6.24
C LEU A 284 -8.67 9.33 -6.90
N ALA A 285 -9.45 10.10 -7.66
CA ALA A 285 -10.65 9.60 -8.32
C ALA A 285 -10.31 8.46 -9.30
N GLU A 286 -9.33 8.68 -10.17
CA GLU A 286 -8.89 7.70 -11.18
C GLU A 286 -8.23 6.49 -10.52
N LEU A 287 -7.47 6.70 -9.43
CA LEU A 287 -6.92 5.59 -8.64
C LEU A 287 -8.05 4.72 -8.06
N LEU A 288 -9.06 5.32 -7.43
CA LEU A 288 -10.19 4.58 -6.87
C LEU A 288 -11.01 3.87 -7.94
N GLU A 289 -11.23 4.49 -9.10
CA GLU A 289 -11.92 3.86 -10.24
C GLU A 289 -11.17 2.64 -10.78
N SER A 290 -9.83 2.65 -10.73
CA SER A 290 -8.99 1.52 -11.15
C SER A 290 -8.94 0.36 -10.15
N ALA A 291 -9.49 0.54 -8.94
CA ALA A 291 -9.34 -0.41 -7.86
C ALA A 291 -10.15 -1.69 -8.09
N ASP A 292 -9.47 -2.82 -8.22
CA ASP A 292 -10.07 -4.18 -8.21
C ASP A 292 -9.48 -4.98 -7.04
N LEU A 293 -9.90 -4.65 -5.82
CA LEU A 293 -9.36 -5.26 -4.60
C LEU A 293 -9.52 -6.80 -4.56
N PRO A 294 -10.68 -7.40 -4.91
CA PRO A 294 -10.82 -8.86 -4.88
C PRO A 294 -9.90 -9.57 -5.87
N ARG A 295 -9.65 -8.96 -7.04
CA ARG A 295 -8.65 -9.49 -7.98
C ARG A 295 -7.25 -9.33 -7.43
N TRP A 296 -6.85 -8.12 -7.02
CA TRP A 296 -5.51 -7.87 -6.52
C TRP A 296 -5.15 -8.73 -5.32
N ALA A 297 -6.07 -8.98 -4.39
CA ALA A 297 -5.82 -9.87 -3.26
C ALA A 297 -5.55 -11.32 -3.70
N ARG A 298 -6.27 -11.83 -4.72
CA ARG A 298 -5.99 -13.16 -5.29
C ARG A 298 -4.65 -13.22 -6.03
N GLU A 299 -4.34 -12.19 -6.82
CA GLU A 299 -3.07 -12.09 -7.55
C GLU A 299 -1.87 -11.99 -6.57
N VAL A 300 -2.01 -11.16 -5.53
CA VAL A 300 -1.01 -11.05 -4.43
C VAL A 300 -0.85 -12.38 -3.70
N ALA A 301 -1.94 -13.07 -3.36
CA ALA A 301 -1.85 -14.37 -2.70
C ALA A 301 -1.14 -15.41 -3.58
N SER A 302 -1.45 -15.46 -4.88
CA SER A 302 -0.79 -16.36 -5.84
C SER A 302 0.69 -16.03 -6.00
N ALA A 303 1.05 -14.75 -6.15
CA ALA A 303 2.44 -14.34 -6.31
C ALA A 303 3.25 -14.51 -5.02
N ARG A 304 2.61 -14.34 -3.85
CA ARG A 304 3.21 -14.67 -2.56
C ARG A 304 3.49 -16.16 -2.41
N ALA A 305 2.58 -17.03 -2.85
CA ALA A 305 2.82 -18.47 -2.86
C ALA A 305 4.03 -18.83 -3.74
N ALA A 306 4.10 -18.29 -4.96
CA ALA A 306 5.25 -18.48 -5.85
C ALA A 306 6.57 -17.96 -5.25
N LEU A 307 6.54 -16.80 -4.57
CA LEU A 307 7.69 -16.27 -3.85
C LEU A 307 8.13 -17.19 -2.70
N ALA A 308 7.18 -17.72 -1.93
CA ALA A 308 7.47 -18.68 -0.87
C ALA A 308 8.12 -19.94 -1.44
N ASP A 309 7.61 -20.48 -2.55
CA ASP A 309 8.18 -21.65 -3.21
C ASP A 309 9.63 -21.43 -3.67
N VAL A 310 9.97 -20.24 -4.16
CA VAL A 310 11.35 -19.86 -4.51
C VAL A 310 12.31 -20.01 -3.32
N PHE A 311 11.89 -19.65 -2.11
CA PHE A 311 12.72 -19.85 -0.92
C PHE A 311 12.68 -21.30 -0.42
N ALA A 312 11.49 -21.90 -0.34
CA ALA A 312 11.28 -23.23 0.21
C ALA A 312 12.01 -24.32 -0.60
N CYS A 313 11.99 -24.25 -1.93
CA CYS A 313 12.66 -25.25 -2.78
C CYS A 313 14.20 -25.19 -2.66
N ARG A 314 14.75 -24.13 -2.06
CA ARG A 314 16.18 -23.94 -1.77
C ARG A 314 16.52 -24.22 -0.30
N GLY A 315 15.57 -24.78 0.48
CA GLY A 315 15.78 -25.20 1.86
C GLY A 315 15.70 -24.09 2.91
N TRP A 316 15.19 -22.91 2.55
CA TRP A 316 15.02 -21.81 3.50
C TRP A 316 13.74 -21.97 4.31
N ASP A 317 13.81 -21.60 5.59
CA ASP A 317 12.64 -21.45 6.44
C ASP A 317 11.90 -20.15 6.07
N VAL A 318 10.73 -20.32 5.43
CA VAL A 318 9.90 -19.24 4.92
C VAL A 318 8.47 -19.35 5.45
N VAL A 319 7.96 -18.25 5.97
CA VAL A 319 6.58 -18.08 6.42
C VAL A 319 5.84 -17.22 5.41
N SER A 320 4.78 -17.79 4.85
CA SER A 320 3.82 -17.11 3.97
C SER A 320 2.47 -17.04 4.71
N ALA A 321 2.04 -15.83 5.04
CA ALA A 321 0.78 -15.56 5.73
C ALA A 321 -0.20 -14.85 4.77
N ASP A 322 -0.71 -13.67 5.15
CA ASP A 322 -1.80 -12.99 4.44
C ASP A 322 -1.34 -11.72 3.70
N ALA A 323 -0.32 -11.04 4.22
CA ALA A 323 0.16 -9.76 3.72
C ALA A 323 0.97 -9.87 2.41
N PRO A 324 1.25 -8.77 1.66
CA PRO A 324 1.99 -8.82 0.38
C PRO A 324 3.51 -8.98 0.54
N TRP A 325 3.94 -9.92 1.38
CA TRP A 325 5.34 -10.30 1.59
C TRP A 325 5.44 -11.72 2.16
N VAL A 326 6.65 -12.26 2.16
CA VAL A 326 7.03 -13.44 2.97
C VAL A 326 8.06 -13.03 4.01
N LEU A 327 8.13 -13.79 5.11
CA LEU A 327 9.17 -13.66 6.12
C LEU A 327 10.11 -14.87 6.01
N VAL A 328 11.41 -14.65 5.91
CA VAL A 328 12.40 -15.71 5.69
C VAL A 328 13.45 -15.64 6.79
N ARG A 329 13.76 -16.77 7.43
CA ARG A 329 14.90 -16.87 8.34
C ARG A 329 16.18 -17.01 7.51
N ALA A 330 16.81 -15.88 7.23
CA ALA A 330 17.94 -15.78 6.34
C ALA A 330 19.05 -14.82 6.81
N PRO A 331 19.92 -15.24 7.75
CA PRO A 331 21.03 -14.41 8.21
C PRO A 331 21.93 -13.94 7.07
N GLY A 332 22.23 -12.63 7.05
CA GLY A 332 23.11 -11.99 6.06
C GLY A 332 22.58 -11.97 4.64
N LEU A 333 21.31 -12.34 4.39
CA LEU A 333 20.78 -12.41 3.03
C LEU A 333 20.68 -11.04 2.37
N ARG A 334 20.36 -9.99 3.13
CA ARG A 334 20.33 -8.61 2.61
C ARG A 334 21.69 -8.21 2.05
N GLU A 335 22.75 -8.47 2.80
CA GLU A 335 24.13 -8.11 2.44
C GLU A 335 24.61 -8.87 1.21
N ARG A 336 24.13 -10.11 1.01
CA ARG A 336 24.45 -10.93 -0.16
C ARG A 336 23.64 -10.57 -1.41
N LEU A 337 22.38 -10.15 -1.25
CA LEU A 337 21.52 -9.72 -2.37
C LEU A 337 21.79 -8.29 -2.83
N ALA A 338 22.23 -7.41 -1.92
CA ALA A 338 22.45 -6.00 -2.26
C ALA A 338 23.46 -5.81 -3.43
N PRO A 339 24.62 -6.50 -3.49
CA PRO A 339 25.53 -6.45 -4.64
C PRO A 339 24.90 -6.88 -5.98
N GLU A 340 23.88 -7.75 -5.94
CA GLU A 340 23.09 -8.19 -7.11
C GLU A 340 22.03 -7.14 -7.53
N GLY A 341 22.00 -6.00 -6.84
CA GLY A 341 21.02 -4.92 -7.01
C GLY A 341 19.62 -5.32 -6.55
N ILE A 342 19.52 -6.22 -5.57
CA ILE A 342 18.26 -6.65 -4.95
C ILE A 342 18.30 -6.27 -3.48
N VAL A 343 17.29 -5.54 -3.00
CA VAL A 343 17.22 -5.09 -1.61
C VAL A 343 16.05 -5.78 -0.93
N VAL A 344 16.29 -6.38 0.24
CA VAL A 344 15.25 -6.98 1.10
C VAL A 344 15.23 -6.28 2.45
N ARG A 345 14.11 -6.38 3.18
CA ARG A 345 13.98 -5.72 4.47
C ARG A 345 14.64 -6.57 5.56
N ASP A 346 15.70 -6.04 6.19
CA ASP A 346 16.23 -6.59 7.43
C ASP A 346 15.22 -6.43 8.59
N CYS A 347 15.04 -7.50 9.38
CA CYS A 347 14.09 -7.52 10.49
C CYS A 347 14.75 -7.43 11.88
N ALA A 348 16.06 -7.18 11.99
CA ALA A 348 16.71 -6.94 13.28
C ALA A 348 16.11 -5.72 14.00
N GLY A 349 15.70 -4.69 13.25
CA GLY A 349 14.97 -3.53 13.78
C GLY A 349 13.58 -3.85 14.36
N PHE A 350 13.03 -5.02 14.07
CA PHE A 350 11.82 -5.56 14.71
C PHE A 350 12.16 -6.47 15.91
N GLY A 351 13.43 -6.64 16.27
CA GLY A 351 13.85 -7.64 17.26
C GLY A 351 13.92 -9.07 16.71
N MET A 352 13.95 -9.24 15.37
CA MET A 352 14.04 -10.53 14.69
C MET A 352 15.37 -10.65 13.91
N PRO A 353 16.53 -10.67 14.58
CA PRO A 353 17.82 -10.78 13.90
C PRO A 353 17.88 -12.09 13.08
N GLY A 354 18.57 -12.02 11.95
CA GLY A 354 18.67 -13.14 11.03
C GLY A 354 17.39 -13.44 10.25
N HIS A 355 16.35 -12.62 10.35
CA HIS A 355 15.17 -12.69 9.49
C HIS A 355 15.18 -11.53 8.49
N VAL A 356 14.67 -11.80 7.29
CA VAL A 356 14.33 -10.77 6.30
C VAL A 356 12.88 -10.88 5.91
N ARG A 357 12.27 -9.74 5.61
CA ARG A 357 10.97 -9.66 4.96
C ARG A 357 11.19 -9.32 3.48
N VAL A 358 10.53 -10.08 2.61
CA VAL A 358 10.67 -9.93 1.16
C VAL A 358 9.30 -9.62 0.57
N ALA A 359 9.15 -8.41 0.03
CA ALA A 359 7.92 -7.99 -0.64
C ALA A 359 7.63 -8.87 -1.86
N VAL A 360 6.34 -9.06 -2.18
CA VAL A 360 5.90 -9.76 -3.39
C VAL A 360 6.26 -8.91 -4.63
N PRO A 361 7.13 -9.40 -5.52
CA PRO A 361 7.43 -8.72 -6.78
C PRO A 361 6.42 -9.06 -7.88
N ASP A 362 6.57 -8.39 -9.02
CA ASP A 362 6.04 -8.87 -10.30
C ASP A 362 6.81 -10.12 -10.79
N SER A 363 6.39 -10.68 -11.93
CA SER A 363 7.02 -11.89 -12.47
C SER A 363 8.49 -11.69 -12.86
N LEU A 364 8.84 -10.52 -13.42
CA LEU A 364 10.22 -10.20 -13.80
C LEU A 364 11.13 -10.07 -12.58
N GLY A 365 10.64 -9.45 -11.51
CA GLY A 365 11.31 -9.35 -10.23
C GLY A 365 11.46 -10.70 -9.54
N LEU A 366 10.44 -11.57 -9.59
CA LEU A 366 10.50 -12.93 -9.07
C LEU A 366 11.60 -13.75 -9.76
N ASP A 367 11.63 -13.75 -11.10
CA ASP A 367 12.64 -14.43 -11.89
C ASP A 367 14.05 -13.91 -11.59
N ARG A 368 14.18 -12.59 -11.44
CA ARG A 368 15.46 -11.96 -11.08
C ARG A 368 15.93 -12.41 -9.71
N LEU A 369 15.04 -12.44 -8.71
CA LEU A 369 15.34 -12.92 -7.37
C LEU A 369 15.77 -14.39 -7.40
N ALA A 370 14.99 -15.27 -8.05
CA ALA A 370 15.29 -16.69 -8.15
C ALA A 370 16.69 -16.95 -8.74
N ARG A 371 17.02 -16.30 -9.86
CA ARG A 371 18.35 -16.41 -10.48
C ARG A 371 19.48 -15.93 -9.57
N SER A 372 19.26 -14.85 -8.81
CA SER A 372 20.26 -14.36 -7.85
C SER A 372 20.44 -15.31 -6.68
N LEU A 373 19.36 -15.92 -6.17
CA LEU A 373 19.46 -16.94 -5.12
C LEU A 373 20.21 -18.18 -5.60
N ASP A 374 20.01 -18.63 -6.85
CA ASP A 374 20.75 -19.77 -7.42
C ASP A 374 22.25 -19.51 -7.48
N ARG A 375 22.67 -18.28 -7.83
CA ARG A 375 24.09 -17.90 -7.82
C ARG A 375 24.67 -17.94 -6.41
N LEU A 376 23.93 -17.46 -5.41
CA LEU A 376 24.39 -17.47 -4.02
C LEU A 376 24.53 -18.90 -3.48
N SER A 377 23.58 -19.79 -3.77
CA SER A 377 23.64 -21.19 -3.34
C SER A 377 24.82 -21.96 -3.95
N ASN A 378 25.19 -21.66 -5.20
CA ASN A 378 26.34 -22.29 -5.88
C ASN A 378 27.70 -21.70 -5.43
N GLY A 379 27.71 -20.47 -4.88
CA GLY A 379 28.92 -19.84 -4.35
C GLY A 379 29.32 -20.34 -2.97
N ASP A 380 28.35 -20.65 -2.10
CA ASP A 380 28.57 -21.16 -0.74
C ASP A 380 29.07 -22.62 -0.70
N SER A 381 28.97 -23.36 -1.80
CA SER A 381 29.42 -24.76 -1.90
C SER A 381 30.87 -24.93 -2.40
N GLY A 382 31.59 -23.83 -2.62
CA GLY A 382 32.96 -23.80 -3.14
C GLY A 382 34.02 -23.14 -2.25
N SER A 383 33.69 -22.84 -0.99
CA SER A 383 34.60 -22.20 -0.02
C SER A 383 35.06 -23.12 1.11
#